data_AF-A0A381UGP8-F1
#
_entry.id   AF-A0A381UGP8-F1
#
_cell.length_a   1.000
_cell.length_b   1.000
_cell.length_c   1.000
_cell.angle_alpha   90.00
_cell.angle_beta   90.00
_cell.angle_gamma   90.00
#
_symmetry.space_group_name_H-M   'P 1'
#
loop_
_entity.id
_entity.type
_entity.pdbx_description
1 polymer ?
#
loop_
_entity_poly.entity_id
_entity_poly.type
_entity_poly.pdbx_seq_one_letter_code
_entity_poly.pdbx_strand_id
1 'polypeptide(L)' 'MFQGFEDLQIETNGTTINLVKGGSGPPMLMLHGYPQTHAMWNKIAPR' A
#
# COMPACT_ATOMS: atom_id res chain seq x y z
N MET A 1 -4.14 -2.71 -10.56
CA MET A 1 -4.26 -1.28 -10.19
C MET A 1 -2.89 -0.67 -9.97
N PHE A 2 -2.07 -1.26 -9.11
CA PHE A 2 -0.69 -0.82 -8.85
C PHE A 2 0.30 -1.58 -9.73
N GLN A 3 0.48 -1.16 -10.99
CA GLN A 3 1.45 -1.82 -11.88
C GLN A 3 2.88 -1.56 -11.38
N GLY A 4 3.69 -2.62 -11.28
CA GLY A 4 5.07 -2.53 -10.78
C GLY A 4 5.21 -2.57 -9.26
N PHE A 5 4.10 -2.66 -8.53
CA PHE A 5 4.10 -2.88 -7.09
C PHE A 5 4.01 -4.37 -6.78
N GLU A 6 4.60 -4.76 -5.67
CA GLU A 6 4.47 -6.08 -5.07
C GLU A 6 3.29 -6.11 -4.09
N ASP A 7 2.40 -7.09 -4.24
CA ASP A 7 1.34 -7.38 -3.27
C ASP A 7 1.93 -8.14 -2.08
N LEU A 8 1.69 -7.64 -0.87
CA LEU A 8 2.26 -8.18 0.36
C LEU A 8 1.22 -8.30 1.47
N GLN A 9 1.43 -9.31 2.32
CA GLN A 9 0.79 -9.43 3.62
C GLN A 9 1.87 -9.53 4.69
N ILE A 10 1.78 -8.66 5.70
CA ILE A 10 2.75 -8.61 6.79
C ILE A 10 2.04 -8.95 8.09
N GLU A 11 2.48 -10.03 8.74
CA GLU A 11 2.07 -10.36 10.11
C GLU A 11 2.74 -9.39 11.10
N THR A 12 1.93 -8.84 11.99
CA THR A 12 2.36 -7.94 13.08
C THR A 12 1.67 -8.38 14.37
N ASN A 13 1.69 -7.54 15.41
CA ASN A 13 1.12 -7.79 16.74
C ASN A 13 -0.35 -8.28 16.73
N GLY A 14 -0.55 -9.57 16.47
CA GLY A 14 -1.85 -10.25 16.43
C GLY A 14 -2.72 -9.96 15.21
N THR A 15 -2.18 -9.36 14.14
CA THR A 15 -2.95 -9.07 12.92
C THR A 15 -2.09 -9.08 11.66
N THR A 16 -2.72 -9.26 10.51
CA THR A 16 -2.07 -9.26 9.20
C THR A 16 -2.49 -8.02 8.42
N ILE A 17 -1.52 -7.21 7.99
CA ILE A 17 -1.74 -6.01 7.20
C ILE A 17 -1.58 -6.34 5.72
N ASN A 18 -2.61 -6.09 4.92
CA ASN A 18 -2.55 -6.16 3.46
C ASN A 18 -2.05 -4.83 2.89
N LEU A 19 -1.02 -4.86 2.06
CA LEU A 19 -0.44 -3.67 1.42
C LEU A 19 0.10 -3.97 0.01
N VAL A 20 0.43 -2.89 -0.70
CA VAL A 20 1.25 -2.91 -1.91
C VAL A 20 2.52 -2.11 -1.67
N LYS A 21 3.65 -2.54 -2.23
CA LYS A 21 4.95 -1.86 -2.10
C LYS A 21 5.61 -1.67 -3.46
N GLY A 22 6.10 -0.47 -3.74
CA GLY A 22 6.75 -0.14 -5.02
C GLY A 22 7.55 1.16 -4.93
N GLY A 23 8.22 1.50 -6.03
CA GLY A 23 9.04 2.71 -6.14
C GLY A 23 10.42 2.62 -5.47
N SER A 24 11.13 3.75 -5.50
CA SER A 24 12.47 3.92 -4.92
C SER A 24 12.63 5.33 -4.32
N GLY A 25 13.56 5.49 -3.38
CA GLY A 25 13.79 6.76 -2.67
C GLY A 25 13.40 6.70 -1.18
N PRO A 26 13.22 7.86 -0.52
CA PRO A 26 12.80 7.92 0.88
C PRO A 26 11.46 7.20 1.10
N PRO A 27 11.29 6.43 2.19
CA PRO A 27 10.09 5.66 2.44
C PRO A 27 8.87 6.56 2.72
N MET A 28 7.73 6.21 2.14
CA MET A 28 6.45 6.90 2.34
C MET A 28 5.36 5.88 2.64
N LEU A 29 4.58 6.10 3.69
CA LEU A 29 3.44 5.28 4.07
C LEU A 29 2.13 6.00 3.72
N MET A 30 1.24 5.32 2.99
CA MET A 30 -0.07 5.85 2.64
C MET A 30 -1.17 5.05 3.35
N LEU A 31 -1.94 5.74 4.22
CA LEU A 31 -3.07 5.14 4.95
C LEU A 31 -4.38 5.62 4.35
N HIS A 32 -5.28 4.71 4.02
CA HIS A 32 -6.59 5.06 3.49
C HIS A 32 -7.56 5.51 4.59
N GLY A 33 -8.67 6.13 4.20
CA GLY A 33 -9.77 6.49 5.08
C GLY A 33 -10.99 5.57 4.95
N TYR A 34 -12.06 5.92 5.64
CA TYR A 34 -13.39 5.32 5.48
C TYR A 34 -14.16 6.02 4.34
N PRO A 35 -14.96 5.31 3.51
CA PRO A 35 -15.20 3.87 3.45
C PRO A 35 -14.33 3.17 2.39
N GLN A 36 -13.03 3.50 2.32
CA GLN A 36 -12.14 3.09 1.24
C GLN A 36 -11.15 2.00 1.68
N THR A 37 -10.32 1.54 0.74
CA THR A 37 -9.14 0.68 0.99
C THR A 37 -7.90 1.35 0.40
N HIS A 38 -6.73 0.71 0.50
CA HIS A 38 -5.49 1.19 -0.13
C HIS A 38 -5.66 1.48 -1.64
N ALA A 39 -6.65 0.85 -2.29
CA ALA A 39 -6.98 1.08 -3.70
C ALA A 39 -7.28 2.55 -4.05
N MET A 40 -7.69 3.39 -3.10
CA MET A 40 -7.92 4.83 -3.36
C MET A 40 -6.66 5.55 -3.88
N TRP A 41 -5.48 5.03 -3.57
CA TRP A 41 -4.20 5.61 -3.94
C TRP A 41 -3.72 5.25 -5.34
N ASN A 42 -4.41 4.34 -6.06
CA ASN A 42 -3.90 3.80 -7.33
C ASN A 42 -3.54 4.84 -8.40
N LYS A 43 -4.18 6.01 -8.38
CA LYS A 43 -3.96 7.07 -9.37
C LYS A 43 -2.79 7.99 -9.04
N ILE A 44 -2.36 8.03 -7.77
CA ILE A 44 -1.35 8.99 -7.29
C ILE A 44 -0.13 8.32 -6.67
N ALA A 45 -0.20 7.02 -6.37
CA ALA A 45 0.95 6.26 -5.92
C ALA A 45 2.07 6.36 -6.97
N PRO A 46 3.30 6.78 -6.57
CA PRO A 46 4.44 6.83 -7.48
C PRO A 46 4.73 5.47 -8.09
N ARG A 47 5.13 5.39 -9.36
CA ARG A 47 5.53 4.12 -9.98
C ARG A 47 6.94 3.72 -9.56
#